data_AF-A0AAU1INR8-F1
#
_entry.id   AF-A0AAU1INR8-F1
#
_cell.length_a   1.000
_cell.length_b   1.000
_cell.length_c   1.000
_cell.angle_alpha   90.00
_cell.angle_beta   90.00
_cell.angle_gamma   90.00
#
_symmetry.space_group_name_H-M   'P 1'
#
loop_
_entity.id
_entity.type
_entity.pdbx_description
1 polymer ?
#
loop_
_entity_poly.entity_id
_entity_poly.type
_entity_poly.pdbx_seq_one_letter_code
_entity_poly.pdbx_strand_id
1 'polypeptide(L)'
;MLTRSSTYPDRETAQWATQQTVTANEQAIHRWLAQSTRPRLTIEASWPSRPDPVGRVLLQAMMLAGRDPVDVRAARVILKRDTSRPHGFAVHATFPVYL
;
A
#
# COMPACT_ATOMS: atom_id res chain seq x y z
N MET A 1 11.35 11.03 8.70
CA MET A 1 11.43 9.88 7.76
C MET A 1 11.31 8.63 8.61
N LEU A 2 10.25 7.82 8.44
CA LEU A 2 10.15 6.57 9.20
C LEU A 2 11.00 5.52 8.48
N THR A 3 12.13 5.16 9.07
CA THR A 3 12.99 4.08 8.57
C THR A 3 12.30 2.76 8.90
N ARG A 4 11.66 2.14 7.91
CA ARG A 4 11.02 0.83 8.05
C ARG A 4 11.19 0.05 6.75
N SER A 5 11.34 -1.26 6.86
CA SER A 5 11.23 -2.16 5.71
C SER A 5 9.92 -2.93 5.80
N SER A 6 9.37 -3.31 4.65
CA SER A 6 8.07 -3.96 4.56
C SER A 6 8.07 -4.98 3.45
N THR A 7 7.42 -6.11 3.67
CA THR A 7 7.47 -7.23 2.73
C THR A 7 6.14 -7.97 2.70
N TYR A 8 5.60 -8.15 1.51
CA TYR A 8 4.48 -9.08 1.27
C TYR A 8 4.97 -10.53 1.45
N PRO A 9 4.11 -11.44 1.95
CA PRO A 9 4.50 -12.83 2.10
C PRO A 9 4.73 -13.51 0.74
N ASP A 10 3.98 -13.10 -0.27
CA ASP A 10 4.02 -13.66 -1.61
C ASP A 10 3.40 -12.68 -2.63
N ARG A 11 3.48 -13.04 -3.92
CA ARG A 11 2.96 -12.23 -5.03
C ARG A 11 1.44 -12.18 -5.06
N GLU A 12 0.75 -13.27 -4.69
CA GLU A 12 -0.70 -13.36 -4.71
C GLU A 12 -1.31 -12.39 -3.70
N THR A 13 -0.78 -12.38 -2.47
CA THR A 13 -1.14 -11.45 -1.40
C THR A 13 -0.84 -10.01 -1.80
N ALA A 14 0.29 -9.75 -2.46
CA ALA A 14 0.61 -8.41 -2.97
C ALA A 14 -0.42 -7.93 -4.01
N GLN A 15 -0.82 -8.80 -4.94
CA GLN A 15 -1.83 -8.50 -5.95
C GLN A 15 -3.20 -8.25 -5.32
N TRP A 16 -3.63 -9.15 -4.42
CA TRP A 16 -4.89 -9.02 -3.70
C TRP A 16 -4.95 -7.71 -2.90
N ALA A 17 -3.92 -7.42 -2.10
CA ALA A 17 -3.90 -6.22 -1.26
C ALA A 17 -3.90 -4.93 -2.10
N THR A 18 -3.20 -4.93 -3.24
CA THR A 18 -3.19 -3.81 -4.17
C THR A 18 -4.57 -3.57 -4.77
N GLN A 19 -5.22 -4.63 -5.27
CA GLN A 19 -6.57 -4.54 -5.84
C GLN A 19 -7.57 -4.03 -4.81
N GLN A 20 -7.57 -4.61 -3.61
CA GLN A 20 -8.48 -4.21 -2.54
C GLN A 20 -8.26 -2.75 -2.10
N THR A 21 -7.00 -2.29 -2.05
CA THR A 21 -6.69 -0.90 -1.72
C THR A 21 -7.20 0.06 -2.80
N VAL A 22 -7.03 -0.29 -4.07
CA VAL A 22 -7.53 0.52 -5.20
C VAL A 22 -9.06 0.57 -5.18
N THR A 23 -9.73 -0.58 -5.06
CA THR A 23 -11.19 -0.67 -5.00
C THR A 23 -11.77 0.12 -3.82
N ALA A 24 -11.18 0.00 -2.63
CA ALA A 24 -11.63 0.74 -1.44
C ALA A 24 -11.48 2.27 -1.58
N ASN A 25 -10.66 2.75 -2.52
CA ASN A 25 -10.34 4.16 -2.69
C ASN A 25 -10.78 4.75 -4.05
N GLU A 26 -11.65 4.06 -4.80
CA GLU A 26 -12.06 4.46 -6.16
C GLU A 26 -12.50 5.93 -6.24
N GLN A 27 -13.33 6.40 -5.32
CA GLN A 27 -13.80 7.79 -5.30
C GLN A 27 -12.65 8.80 -5.13
N ALA A 28 -11.68 8.49 -4.25
CA ALA A 28 -10.52 9.35 -4.04
C ALA A 28 -9.62 9.38 -5.29
N ILE A 29 -9.47 8.24 -5.97
CA ILE A 29 -8.73 8.13 -7.21
C ILE A 29 -9.39 8.95 -8.32
N HIS A 30 -10.71 8.80 -8.53
CA HIS A 30 -11.45 9.58 -9.52
C HIS A 30 -11.33 11.08 -9.28
N ARG A 31 -11.51 11.53 -8.03
CA ARG A 31 -11.35 12.94 -7.65
C ARG A 31 -9.92 13.43 -7.93
N TRP A 32 -8.92 12.65 -7.53
CA TRP A 32 -7.52 12.99 -7.77
C TRP A 32 -7.24 13.15 -9.27
N LEU A 33 -7.70 12.21 -10.11
CA LEU A 33 -7.52 12.23 -11.57
C LEU A 33 -8.23 13.43 -12.23
N ALA A 34 -9.41 13.81 -11.75
CA ALA A 34 -10.18 14.90 -12.31
C ALA A 34 -9.68 16.29 -11.87
N GLN A 35 -9.21 16.45 -10.63
CA GLN A 35 -9.10 17.78 -10.01
C GLN A 35 -7.70 18.14 -9.50
N SER A 36 -6.76 17.21 -9.41
CA SER A 36 -5.45 17.45 -8.80
C SER A 36 -4.32 17.59 -9.81
N THR A 37 -3.41 18.53 -9.61
CA THR A 37 -2.14 18.60 -10.37
C THR A 37 -1.05 17.68 -9.81
N ARG A 38 -1.29 17.00 -8.67
CA ARG A 38 -0.28 16.15 -8.03
C ARG A 38 0.00 14.92 -8.90
N PRO A 39 1.28 14.61 -9.21
CA PRO A 39 1.63 13.48 -10.07
C PRO A 39 1.44 12.12 -9.39
N ARG A 40 1.36 12.09 -8.06
CA ARG A 40 1.18 10.87 -7.27
C ARG A 40 0.04 11.01 -6.26
N LEU A 41 -0.62 9.90 -5.98
CA LEU A 41 -1.60 9.76 -4.91
C LEU A 41 -1.19 8.60 -4.02
N THR A 42 -1.21 8.82 -2.70
CA THR A 42 -1.05 7.74 -1.71
C THR A 42 -2.43 7.38 -1.20
N ILE A 43 -2.76 6.09 -1.24
CA ILE A 43 -4.01 5.52 -0.71
C ILE A 43 -3.67 4.34 0.19
N GLU A 44 -4.55 4.06 1.13
CA GLU A 44 -4.35 3.02 2.13
C GLU A 44 -5.67 2.27 2.36
N ALA A 45 -5.55 1.02 2.78
CA ALA A 45 -6.67 0.20 3.22
C ALA A 45 -6.20 -0.75 4.32
N SER A 46 -7.12 -1.11 5.22
CA SER A 46 -6.91 -2.05 6.31
C SER A 46 -8.00 -3.12 6.33
N TRP A 47 -7.61 -4.34 6.67
CA TRP A 47 -8.49 -5.50 6.80
C TRP A 47 -8.31 -6.16 8.16
N PRO A 48 -8.69 -5.49 9.28
CA PRO A 48 -8.43 -5.99 10.63
C PRO A 48 -9.05 -7.37 10.89
N SER A 49 -10.16 -7.69 10.24
CA SER A 49 -10.84 -8.99 10.37
C SER A 49 -10.26 -10.10 9.48
N ARG A 50 -9.26 -9.82 8.64
CA ARG A 50 -8.62 -10.86 7.81
C ARG A 50 -7.82 -11.81 8.73
N PRO A 51 -8.03 -13.13 8.67
CA PRO A 51 -7.30 -14.07 9.53
C PRO A 51 -5.78 -13.98 9.33
N ASP A 52 -5.33 -14.08 8.07
CA ASP A 52 -3.91 -14.05 7.74
C ASP A 52 -3.39 -12.62 7.52
N PRO A 53 -2.19 -12.28 8.02
CA PRO A 53 -1.58 -10.99 7.76
C PRO A 53 -1.29 -10.81 6.26
N VAL A 54 -1.35 -9.56 5.80
CA VAL A 54 -1.02 -9.22 4.41
C VAL A 54 0.46 -8.95 4.22
N GLY A 55 1.24 -8.91 5.29
CA GLY A 55 2.68 -8.80 5.23
C GLY A 55 3.28 -8.41 6.56
N ARG A 56 4.57 -8.09 6.51
CA ARG A 56 5.39 -7.80 7.67
C ARG A 56 6.04 -6.43 7.54
N VAL A 57 6.18 -5.73 8.66
CA VAL A 57 6.88 -4.44 8.75
C VAL A 57 7.94 -4.54 9.84
N LEU A 58 9.20 -4.33 9.46
CA LEU A 58 10.32 -4.22 10.40
C LEU A 58 10.54 -2.73 10.71
N LEU A 59 10.23 -2.34 11.94
CA LEU A 59 10.48 -1.00 12.44
C LEU A 59 11.96 -0.83 12.79
N GLN A 60 12.52 0.37 12.60
CA GLN A 60 13.93 0.64 12.91
C GLN A 60 14.32 0.24 14.33
N ALA A 61 13.48 0.55 15.33
CA ALA A 61 13.75 0.17 16.71
C ALA A 61 13.82 -1.36 16.91
N MET A 62 13.00 -2.13 16.17
CA MET A 62 13.03 -3.59 16.21
C MET A 62 14.27 -4.13 15.52
N MET A 63 14.62 -3.60 14.34
CA MET A 63 15.87 -3.92 13.65
C MET A 63 17.10 -3.68 14.56
N LEU A 64 17.17 -2.52 15.21
CA LEU A 64 18.28 -2.18 16.12
C LEU A 64 18.32 -3.05 17.37
N ALA A 65 17.16 -3.52 17.84
CA ALA A 65 17.04 -4.41 18.99
C ALA A 65 17.12 -5.90 18.62
N GLY A 66 17.37 -6.26 17.36
CA GLY A 66 17.37 -7.65 16.89
C GLY A 66 16.02 -8.36 17.04
N ARG A 67 14.91 -7.61 17.03
CA ARG A 67 13.55 -8.14 17.15
C ARG A 67 12.92 -8.39 15.79
N ASP A 68 11.99 -9.34 15.78
CA ASP A 68 11.26 -9.73 14.57
C ASP A 68 10.35 -8.63 14.00
N PRO A 69 10.04 -8.67 12.69
CA PRO A 69 9.02 -7.82 12.09
C PRO A 69 7.62 -8.03 12.68
N VAL A 70 6.77 -7.01 12.56
CA VAL A 70 5.36 -7.07 12.99
C VAL A 70 4.48 -7.50 11.82
N ASP A 71 3.60 -8.46 12.05
CA ASP A 71 2.54 -8.84 11.12
C ASP A 71 1.49 -7.72 11.01
N VAL A 72 1.16 -7.34 9.77
CA VAL A 72 0.21 -6.26 9.49
C VAL A 72 -0.93 -6.71 8.60
N ARG A 73 -2.06 -6.00 8.72
CA ARG A 73 -3.30 -6.22 7.94
C ARG A 73 -3.70 -4.99 7.14
N ALA A 74 -2.74 -4.13 6.81
CA ALA A 74 -2.97 -2.94 6.01
C ALA A 74 -1.92 -2.80 4.92
N ALA A 75 -2.29 -2.12 3.84
CA ALA A 75 -1.40 -1.85 2.71
C ALA A 75 -1.52 -0.38 2.28
N ARG A 76 -0.40 0.13 1.76
CA ARG A 76 -0.31 1.43 1.12
C ARG A 76 0.00 1.23 -0.35
N VAL A 77 -0.74 1.91 -1.21
CA VAL A 77 -0.49 1.97 -2.64
C VAL A 77 -0.17 3.40 -3.03
N ILE A 78 0.91 3.57 -3.79
CA ILE A 78 1.27 4.83 -4.41
C ILE A 78 0.92 4.73 -5.89
N LEU A 79 -0.05 5.53 -6.33
CA LEU A 79 -0.40 5.67 -7.74
C LEU A 79 0.39 6.80 -8.36
N LYS A 80 0.71 6.67 -9.65
CA LYS A 80 1.30 7.72 -10.47
C LYS A 80 0.40 7.96 -11.69
N ARG A 81 0.09 9.23 -11.98
CA ARG A 81 -0.65 9.60 -13.20
C ARG A 81 0.10 9.08 -14.42
N ASP A 82 -0.65 8.46 -15.32
CA ASP A 82 -0.15 7.93 -16.58
C ASP A 82 -1.29 7.92 -17.60
N THR A 83 -1.33 8.94 -18.46
CA THR A 83 -2.38 9.11 -19.47
C THR A 83 -2.31 8.05 -20.58
N SER A 84 -1.23 7.28 -20.67
CA SER A 84 -1.13 6.15 -21.60
C SER A 84 -1.87 4.89 -21.11
N ARG A 85 -2.27 4.85 -19.83
CA ARG A 85 -2.96 3.71 -19.22
C ARG A 85 -4.49 3.87 -19.33
N PRO A 86 -5.25 2.77 -19.50
CA PRO A 86 -6.72 2.83 -19.57
C PRO A 86 -7.39 3.51 -18.36
N HIS A 87 -6.82 3.34 -17.17
CA HIS A 87 -7.35 3.93 -15.93
C HIS A 87 -6.73 5.29 -15.58
N GLY A 88 -5.86 5.85 -16.44
CA GLY A 88 -5.20 7.14 -16.23
C GLY A 88 -4.10 7.14 -15.16
N PHE A 89 -3.75 5.97 -14.62
CA PHE A 89 -2.66 5.81 -13.66
C PHE A 89 -1.97 4.45 -13.79
N ALA A 90 -0.76 4.37 -13.23
CA ALA A 90 -0.04 3.14 -12.94
C ALA A 90 0.21 3.03 -11.43
N VAL A 91 0.27 1.79 -10.92
CA VAL A 91 0.77 1.53 -9.57
C VAL A 91 2.27 1.74 -9.56
N HIS A 92 2.74 2.75 -8.83
CA HIS A 92 4.16 3.06 -8.70
C HIS A 92 4.84 2.20 -7.63
N ALA A 93 4.17 2.00 -6.50
CA ALA A 93 4.62 1.14 -5.42
C ALA A 93 3.43 0.62 -4.62
N THR A 94 3.59 -0.56 -4.04
CA THR A 94 2.62 -1.17 -3.12
C THR A 94 3.42 -1.88 -2.02
N PHE A 95 3.02 -1.71 -0.77
CA PHE A 95 3.69 -2.34 0.35
C PHE A 95 2.80 -2.43 1.61
N PRO A 96 3.00 -3.45 2.47
CA PRO A 96 2.32 -3.53 3.75
C PRO A 96 2.70 -2.36 4.66
N VAL A 97 1.75 -1.90 5.48
CA VAL A 97 1.98 -0.82 6.45
C VAL A 97 1.36 -1.16 7.80
N TYR A 98 1.95 -0.58 8.84
CA TYR A 98 1.34 -0.46 10.15
C TYR A 98 0.56 0.86 10.17
N LEU A 99 -0.76 0.80 10.45
CA LEU A 99 -1.67 1.93 10.58
C LEU A 99 -2.03 2.15 12.05
#